data_AF-A0A6A5RMY7-F1
#
_entry.id   AF-A0A6A5RMY7-F1
#
_cell.length_a   1.000
_cell.length_b   1.000
_cell.length_c   1.000
_cell.angle_alpha   90.00
_cell.angle_beta   90.00
_cell.angle_gamma   90.00
#
_symmetry.space_group_name_H-M   'P 1'
#
loop_
_entity.id
_entity.type
_entity.pdbx_description
1 polymer ?
#
loop_
_entity_poly.entity_id
_entity_poly.type
_entity_poly.pdbx_seq_one_letter_code
_entity_poly.pdbx_strand_id
1 'polypeptide(L)'
;MAVLAQIPGLNVAIVECHYQALNEYEDGDNEQSQGAEEDQRTYELTRYIKSKTGAKFGIQIRFGEAFVTEYGIRMEVRIDGRGARTMILRPADLRTYGGQFVCSYKDEQRNSKRYHRDFQFADLEVGEHALSCVEPRSPM
;
A
#
# COMPACT_ATOMS: atom_id res chain seq x y z
N MET A 1 3.40 9.15 5.19
CA MET A 1 4.14 7.92 5.47
C MET A 1 3.32 7.11 6.46
N ALA A 2 2.89 5.93 6.05
CA ALA A 2 2.18 4.95 6.84
C ALA A 2 3.15 4.24 7.79
N VAL A 3 2.85 4.31 9.09
CA VAL A 3 3.62 3.64 10.16
C VAL A 3 2.65 2.87 11.04
N LEU A 4 2.90 1.56 11.21
CA LEU A 4 2.15 0.70 12.12
C LEU A 4 2.93 0.57 13.42
N ALA A 5 2.37 1.09 14.53
CA ALA A 5 3.04 1.07 15.84
C ALA A 5 3.33 -0.36 16.33
N GLN A 6 2.50 -1.32 15.92
CA GLN A 6 2.59 -2.72 16.27
C GLN A 6 3.69 -3.47 15.50
N ILE A 7 4.22 -2.87 14.42
CA ILE A 7 5.33 -3.38 13.62
C ILE A 7 6.44 -2.31 13.57
N PRO A 8 7.19 -2.14 14.68
CA PRO A 8 8.19 -1.08 14.77
C PRO A 8 9.25 -1.22 13.69
N GLY A 9 9.69 -0.08 13.14
CA GLY A 9 10.67 -0.03 12.07
C GLY A 9 10.11 -0.26 10.66
N LEU A 10 8.86 -0.70 10.48
CA LEU A 10 8.23 -0.75 9.16
C LEU A 10 7.62 0.61 8.80
N ASN A 11 8.04 1.15 7.66
CA ASN A 11 7.47 2.37 7.10
C ASN A 11 7.10 2.13 5.64
N VAL A 12 5.91 2.57 5.24
CA VAL A 12 5.46 2.53 3.85
C VAL A 12 5.08 3.94 3.43
N ALA A 13 5.49 4.37 2.24
CA ALA A 13 5.12 5.66 1.70
C ALA A 13 4.82 5.55 0.21
N ILE A 14 3.87 6.34 -0.27
CA ILE A 14 3.78 6.59 -1.70
C ILE A 14 4.71 7.76 -2.04
N VAL A 15 5.53 7.57 -3.08
CA VAL A 15 6.51 8.54 -3.55
C VAL A 15 6.22 8.93 -4.99
N GLU A 16 6.60 10.13 -5.39
CA GLU A 16 6.77 10.46 -6.80
C GLU A 16 7.92 9.63 -7.40
N CYS A 17 7.98 9.51 -8.73
CA CYS A 17 9.02 8.74 -9.44
C CYS A 17 10.49 9.17 -9.20
N HIS A 18 10.76 10.04 -8.24
CA HIS A 18 12.08 10.52 -7.82
C HIS A 18 12.30 10.49 -6.29
N TYR A 19 11.65 9.56 -5.57
CA TYR A 19 11.83 9.32 -4.12
C TYR A 19 11.32 10.43 -3.19
N GLN A 20 10.57 11.41 -3.71
CA GLN A 20 9.91 12.39 -2.86
C GLN A 20 8.59 11.82 -2.34
N ALA A 21 8.44 11.69 -1.02
CA ALA A 21 7.21 11.24 -0.40
C ALA A 21 6.06 12.22 -0.68
N LEU A 22 4.91 11.67 -1.05
CA LEU A 22 3.67 12.43 -1.19
C LEU A 22 3.08 12.73 0.19
N ASN A 23 2.34 13.84 0.27
CA ASN A 23 1.63 14.20 1.49
C ASN A 23 0.43 13.27 1.67
N GLU A 24 0.55 12.38 2.66
CA GLU A 24 -0.51 11.48 3.09
C GLU A 24 -1.35 12.14 4.20
N TYR A 25 -2.64 11.88 4.19
CA TYR A 25 -3.58 12.31 5.23
C TYR A 25 -4.47 11.15 5.70
N GLU A 26 -5.07 11.33 6.86
CA GLU A 26 -6.10 10.45 7.41
C GLU A 26 -7.46 11.06 7.03
N ASP A 27 -8.40 10.23 6.59
CA ASP A 27 -9.82 10.61 6.56
C ASP A 27 -10.43 10.24 7.91
N GLY A 28 -11.43 11.00 8.37
CA GLY A 28 -11.87 11.07 9.78
C GLY A 28 -12.30 9.76 10.46
N ASP A 29 -12.37 8.65 9.73
CA ASP A 29 -12.80 7.32 10.18
C ASP A 29 -11.66 6.30 10.28
N ASN A 30 -10.41 6.77 10.41
CA ASN A 30 -9.24 5.90 10.45
C ASN A 30 -9.04 5.24 11.83
N GLU A 31 -9.92 4.32 12.20
CA GLU A 31 -9.64 3.38 13.27
C GLU A 31 -8.57 2.38 12.79
N GLN A 32 -7.46 2.24 13.52
CA GLN A 32 -6.58 1.08 13.37
C GLN A 32 -7.39 -0.17 13.79
N SER A 33 -8.10 -0.75 12.83
CA SER A 33 -8.89 -1.94 13.06
C SER A 33 -7.97 -3.12 13.33
N GLN A 34 -8.04 -3.68 14.53
CA GLN A 34 -7.57 -5.04 14.76
C GLN A 34 -8.60 -5.95 14.12
N GLY A 35 -8.19 -6.83 13.20
CA GLY A 35 -9.10 -7.74 12.51
C GLY A 35 -9.99 -8.46 13.52
N ALA A 36 -11.31 -8.28 13.40
CA ALA A 36 -12.29 -8.89 14.27
C ALA A 36 -12.50 -10.35 13.87
N GLU A 37 -11.60 -11.24 14.33
CA GLU A 37 -11.80 -12.68 14.44
C GLU A 37 -10.61 -13.26 15.24
N GLU A 38 -10.85 -14.32 16.02
CA GLU A 38 -10.03 -14.81 17.15
C GLU A 38 -8.58 -15.28 16.84
N ASP A 39 -8.06 -15.05 15.62
CA ASP A 39 -6.68 -15.35 15.18
C ASP A 39 -5.85 -14.06 14.95
N GLN A 40 -5.73 -13.26 16.01
CA GLN A 40 -5.18 -11.89 16.07
C GLN A 40 -3.70 -11.73 15.64
N ARG A 41 -3.39 -11.65 14.34
CA ARG A 41 -2.08 -11.16 13.85
C ARG A 41 -2.12 -10.26 12.62
N THR A 42 -3.29 -9.76 12.24
CA THR A 42 -3.43 -8.84 11.10
C THR A 42 -3.57 -7.41 11.60
N TYR A 43 -2.67 -6.53 11.16
CA TYR A 43 -2.73 -5.09 11.42
C TYR A 43 -2.96 -4.35 10.10
N GLU A 44 -3.92 -3.44 10.10
CA GLU A 44 -4.28 -2.65 8.92
C GLU A 44 -4.13 -1.15 9.20
N LEU A 45 -3.69 -0.41 8.19
CA LEU A 45 -3.61 1.04 8.21
C LEU A 45 -3.93 1.59 6.82
N THR A 46 -4.92 2.47 6.76
CA THR A 46 -5.31 3.14 5.53
C THR A 46 -4.78 4.58 5.53
N ARG A 47 -4.31 5.06 4.37
CA ARG A 47 -3.83 6.43 4.18
C ARG A 47 -4.31 6.95 2.83
N TYR A 48 -4.62 8.23 2.78
CA TYR A 48 -5.13 8.91 1.59
C TYR A 48 -4.11 9.89 1.05
N ILE A 49 -4.09 10.05 -0.27
CA ILE A 49 -3.19 10.96 -0.97
C ILE A 49 -3.99 11.72 -2.01
N LYS A 50 -3.65 12.99 -2.19
CA LYS A 50 -4.19 13.82 -3.27
C LYS A 50 -3.10 14.04 -4.30
N SER A 51 -3.35 13.62 -5.54
CA SER A 51 -2.41 13.76 -6.66
C SER A 51 -3.14 14.13 -7.95
N LYS A 52 -2.38 14.45 -9.00
CA LYS A 52 -2.91 14.72 -10.34
C LYS A 52 -3.08 13.42 -11.12
N THR A 53 -4.13 13.34 -11.92
CA THR A 53 -4.35 12.24 -12.86
C THR A 53 -3.19 12.12 -13.85
N GLY A 54 -2.78 10.88 -14.12
CA GLY A 54 -1.61 10.56 -14.93
C GLY A 54 -0.26 10.78 -14.25
N ALA A 55 -0.22 11.39 -13.05
CA ALA A 55 1.03 11.51 -12.31
C ALA A 55 1.53 10.11 -11.93
N LYS A 56 2.83 9.89 -12.12
CA LYS A 56 3.46 8.61 -11.81
C LYS A 56 3.79 8.52 -10.34
N PHE A 57 3.72 7.31 -9.79
CA PHE A 57 4.06 7.06 -8.40
C PHE A 57 4.86 5.76 -8.20
N GLY A 58 5.45 5.63 -7.02
CA GLY A 58 6.01 4.39 -6.51
C GLY A 58 5.58 4.15 -5.07
N ILE A 59 5.71 2.90 -4.66
CA ILE A 59 5.49 2.46 -3.28
C ILE A 59 6.87 2.21 -2.68
N GLN A 60 7.28 3.08 -1.76
CA GLN A 60 8.50 2.95 -0.99
C GLN A 60 8.19 2.20 0.30
N ILE A 61 9.00 1.18 0.57
CA ILE A 61 8.92 0.35 1.77
C ILE A 61 10.28 0.42 2.43
N ARG A 62 10.32 0.79 3.70
CA ARG A 62 11.54 0.99 4.47
C ARG A 62 11.49 0.23 5.78
N PHE A 63 12.50 -0.60 6.01
CA PHE A 63 12.78 -1.28 7.26
C PHE A 63 13.87 -0.51 8.01
N GLY A 64 13.50 0.12 9.12
CA GLY A 64 14.42 0.81 10.03
C GLY A 64 15.09 -0.14 11.02
N GLU A 65 15.99 0.41 11.85
CA GLU A 65 16.78 -0.37 12.82
C GLU A 65 15.94 -1.17 13.82
N ALA A 66 14.75 -0.67 14.18
CA ALA A 66 13.83 -1.34 15.09
C ALA A 66 13.09 -2.53 14.46
N PHE A 67 13.22 -2.75 13.14
CA PHE A 67 12.54 -3.85 12.45
C PHE A 67 13.25 -5.19 12.70
N VAL A 68 12.48 -6.23 12.99
CA VAL A 68 13.02 -7.57 13.26
C VAL A 68 13.64 -8.14 11.99
N THR A 69 14.96 -8.36 12.02
CA THR A 69 15.70 -8.95 10.88
C THR A 69 16.03 -10.43 11.06
N GLU A 70 15.53 -11.09 12.11
CA GLU A 70 15.82 -12.50 12.39
C GLU A 70 15.15 -13.45 11.41
N TYR A 71 14.01 -13.03 10.84
CA TYR A 71 13.20 -13.83 9.93
C TYR A 71 13.17 -13.23 8.53
N GLY A 72 12.97 -14.10 7.54
CA GLY A 72 12.63 -13.65 6.20
C GLY A 72 11.19 -13.12 6.16
N ILE A 73 10.96 -12.12 5.32
CA ILE A 73 9.62 -11.55 5.11
C ILE A 73 9.14 -11.84 3.70
N ARG A 74 7.85 -12.11 3.57
CA ARG A 74 7.16 -12.12 2.28
C ARG A 74 6.39 -10.82 2.14
N MET A 75 6.69 -10.09 1.08
CA MET A 75 6.07 -8.81 0.77
C MET A 75 5.27 -8.94 -0.51
N GLU A 76 4.02 -8.48 -0.48
CA GLU A 76 3.14 -8.44 -1.63
C GLU A 76 2.59 -7.04 -1.81
N VAL A 77 2.76 -6.50 -3.02
CA VAL A 77 2.23 -5.21 -3.44
C VAL A 77 1.10 -5.47 -4.41
N ARG A 78 -0.10 -4.98 -4.08
CA ARG A 78 -1.28 -5.05 -4.93
C ARG A 78 -1.74 -3.64 -5.29
N ILE A 79 -2.14 -3.44 -6.54
CA ILE A 79 -2.75 -2.21 -7.05
C ILE A 79 -4.15 -2.61 -7.56
N ASP A 80 -5.20 -1.96 -7.06
CA ASP A 80 -6.60 -2.27 -7.39
C ASP A 80 -6.93 -3.77 -7.21
N GLY A 81 -6.45 -4.37 -6.12
CA GLY A 81 -6.60 -5.80 -5.82
C GLY A 81 -5.73 -6.74 -6.66
N ARG A 82 -5.03 -6.24 -7.69
CA ARG A 82 -4.19 -7.05 -8.58
C ARG A 82 -2.74 -7.06 -8.11
N GLY A 83 -2.15 -8.24 -8.04
CA GLY A 83 -0.73 -8.42 -7.75
C GLY A 83 0.15 -7.63 -8.73
N ALA A 84 0.93 -6.70 -8.19
CA ALA A 84 1.92 -5.92 -8.90
C ALA A 84 3.33 -6.50 -8.69
N ARG A 85 3.65 -6.88 -7.44
CA ARG A 85 4.95 -7.46 -7.11
C ARG A 85 4.87 -8.34 -5.87
N THR A 86 5.60 -9.45 -5.91
CA THR A 86 5.83 -10.32 -4.74
C THR A 86 7.32 -10.50 -4.55
N MET A 87 7.80 -10.32 -3.33
CA MET A 87 9.20 -10.51 -2.97
C MET A 87 9.31 -11.32 -1.69
N ILE A 88 10.33 -12.19 -1.63
CA ILE A 88 10.75 -12.86 -0.41
C ILE A 88 12.09 -12.24 -0.07
N LEU A 89 12.14 -11.49 1.04
CA LEU A 89 13.33 -10.79 1.49
C LEU A 89 13.91 -11.58 2.66
N ARG A 90 15.16 -12.03 2.51
CA ARG A 90 15.88 -12.71 3.57
C ARG A 90 16.46 -11.69 4.55
N PRO A 91 16.80 -12.08 5.79
CA PRO A 91 17.52 -11.24 6.75
C PRO A 91 18.68 -10.43 6.17
N ALA A 92 19.47 -11.04 5.27
CA ALA A 92 20.58 -10.38 4.62
C ALA A 92 20.12 -9.24 3.68
N ASP A 93 19.07 -9.47 2.89
CA ASP A 93 18.53 -8.49 1.93
C ASP A 93 17.98 -7.25 2.64
N LEU A 94 17.38 -7.44 3.83
CA LEU A 94 16.89 -6.35 4.67
C LEU A 94 18.03 -5.42 5.12
N ARG A 95 19.23 -5.94 5.32
CA ARG A 95 20.40 -5.15 5.73
C ARG A 95 21.10 -4.49 4.53
N THR A 96 21.22 -5.20 3.41
CA THR A 96 22.01 -4.76 2.25
C THR A 96 21.49 -3.48 1.61
N TYR A 97 20.18 -3.25 1.56
CA TYR A 97 19.58 -2.07 0.93
C TYR A 97 19.25 -0.94 1.92
N GLY A 98 19.81 -0.98 3.14
CA GLY A 98 19.37 -0.11 4.23
C GLY A 98 17.88 -0.28 4.54
N GLY A 99 17.35 -1.48 4.26
CA GLY A 99 15.94 -1.82 4.38
C GLY A 99 15.02 -1.11 3.39
N GLN A 100 15.52 -0.44 2.35
CA GLN A 100 14.68 0.35 1.46
C GLN A 100 14.41 -0.33 0.11
N PHE A 101 13.14 -0.37 -0.28
CA PHE A 101 12.66 -0.91 -1.55
C PHE A 101 11.65 0.04 -2.18
N VAL A 102 11.72 0.23 -3.49
CA VAL A 102 10.72 0.99 -4.24
C VAL A 102 10.12 0.14 -5.35
N CYS A 103 8.80 0.06 -5.38
CA CYS A 103 8.03 -0.54 -6.47
C CYS A 103 7.30 0.58 -7.22
N SER A 104 7.78 0.94 -8.42
CA SER A 104 7.20 2.01 -9.25
C SER A 104 6.60 1.52 -10.56
N TYR A 105 6.73 0.24 -10.87
CA TYR A 105 6.24 -0.36 -12.10
C TYR A 105 5.84 -1.81 -11.91
N LYS A 106 5.06 -2.32 -12.87
CA LYS A 106 4.81 -3.74 -13.06
C LYS A 106 5.51 -4.22 -14.33
N ASP A 107 6.09 -5.41 -14.25
CA ASP A 107 6.58 -6.13 -15.42
C ASP A 107 5.43 -6.80 -16.17
N GLU A 108 5.37 -6.59 -17.48
CA GLU A 108 4.42 -7.23 -18.37
C GLU A 108 5.17 -7.94 -19.50
N GLN A 109 4.90 -9.23 -19.69
CA GLN A 109 5.46 -9.98 -20.81
C GLN A 109 4.44 -10.03 -21.95
N ARG A 110 4.80 -9.48 -23.12
CA ARG A 110 3.99 -9.57 -24.35
C ARG A 110 4.89 -9.97 -25.51
N ASN A 111 4.49 -10.99 -26.27
CA ASN A 111 5.20 -11.45 -27.47
C ASN A 111 6.71 -11.66 -27.22
N SER A 112 7.05 -12.38 -26.14
CA SER A 112 8.43 -12.65 -25.71
C SER A 112 9.28 -11.42 -25.38
N LYS A 113 8.68 -10.22 -25.30
CA LYS A 113 9.32 -8.99 -24.85
C LYS A 113 8.81 -8.62 -23.46
N ARG A 114 9.72 -8.14 -22.62
CA ARG A 114 9.42 -7.63 -21.28
C ARG A 114 9.22 -6.12 -21.38
N TYR A 115 8.11 -5.64 -20.86
CA TYR A 115 7.75 -4.23 -20.80
C TYR A 115 7.64 -3.81 -19.34
N HIS A 116 8.10 -2.61 -19.04
CA HIS A 116 7.86 -1.97 -17.75
C HIS A 116 6.71 -0.98 -17.92
N ARG A 117 5.69 -1.10 -17.08
CA ARG A 117 4.59 -0.15 -17.01
C ARG A 117 4.61 0.53 -15.66
N ASP A 118 4.96 1.81 -15.67
CA ASP A 118 4.96 2.65 -14.48
C ASP A 118 3.55 2.78 -13.90
N PHE A 119 3.45 2.86 -12.57
CA PHE A 119 2.21 3.16 -11.89
C PHE A 119 1.84 4.62 -12.09
N GLN A 120 0.55 4.88 -12.31
CA GLN A 120 0.00 6.20 -12.56
C GLN A 120 -1.34 6.33 -11.85
N PHE A 121 -1.61 7.50 -11.27
CA PHE A 121 -2.91 7.81 -10.73
C PHE A 121 -3.95 7.91 -11.86
N ALA A 122 -5.11 7.32 -11.64
CA ALA A 122 -6.29 7.51 -12.48
C ALA A 122 -7.28 8.43 -11.75
N ASP A 123 -8.25 8.98 -12.49
CA ASP A 123 -9.38 9.67 -11.88
C ASP A 123 -10.14 8.69 -10.97
N LEU A 124 -10.59 9.19 -9.81
CA LEU A 124 -11.44 8.40 -8.93
C LEU A 124 -12.82 8.30 -9.60
N GLU A 125 -13.15 7.13 -10.15
CA GLU A 125 -14.51 6.84 -10.62
C GLU A 125 -15.41 6.69 -9.37
N VAL A 126 -16.01 7.78 -8.92
CA VAL A 126 -17.06 7.73 -7.89
C VAL A 126 -18.31 7.18 -8.55
N GLY A 127 -18.47 5.86 -8.56
CA GLY A 127 -19.74 5.26 -8.93
C GLY A 127 -20.84 5.71 -7.97
N GLU A 128 -21.98 6.16 -8.49
CA GLU A 128 -23.21 6.57 -7.76
C GLU A 128 -23.88 5.43 -6.95
N HIS A 129 -23.14 4.39 -6.54
CA HIS A 129 -23.68 3.23 -5.84
C HIS A 129 -23.65 3.33 -4.31
N ALA A 130 -23.17 4.43 -3.72
CA ALA A 130 -23.10 4.60 -2.26
C ALA A 130 -24.22 5.47 -1.65
N LEU A 131 -25.18 5.97 -2.45
CA LEU A 131 -26.30 6.78 -1.94
C LEU A 131 -27.64 6.27 -2.47
N SER A 132 -28.01 5.02 -2.13
CA SER A 132 -29.41 4.59 -2.22
C SER A 132 -29.96 4.29 -0.83
N CYS A 133 -30.59 5.33 -0.30
CA CYS A 133 -31.80 5.34 0.52
C CYS A 133 -32.17 4.04 1.25
N VAL A 134 -31.89 3.97 2.55
CA VAL A 134 -32.79 3.29 3.49
C VAL A 134 -33.76 4.34 4.01
N GLU A 135 -34.90 4.51 3.32
CA GLU A 135 -36.06 5.14 3.96
C GLU A 135 -36.50 4.25 5.13
N PRO A 136 -36.74 4.80 6.33
CA PRO A 136 -37.34 4.03 7.42
C PRO A 136 -38.80 3.74 7.05
N ARG A 137 -39.08 2.50 6.66
CA ARG A 137 -40.46 1.98 6.66
C ARG A 137 -40.95 1.95 8.10
N SER A 138 -41.75 2.95 8.48
CA SER A 138 -42.74 2.76 9.53
C SER A 138 -44.00 2.18 8.88
N PRO A 139 -44.53 1.08 9.40
CA PRO A 139 -45.97 0.89 9.39
C PRO A 139 -46.53 0.72 10.81
N MET A 140 -47.69 1.34 10.95
CA MET A 140 -48.65 1.39 12.06
C MET A 140 -48.84 0.11 12.87
#